data_AF-A0A501WEK8-F1
#
_entry.id   AF-A0A501WEK8-F1
#
_cell.length_a   1.000
_cell.length_b   1.000
_cell.length_c   1.000
_cell.angle_alpha   90.00
_cell.angle_beta   90.00
_cell.angle_gamma   90.00
#
_symmetry.space_group_name_H-M   'P 1'
#
loop_
_entity.id
_entity.type
_entity.pdbx_description
1 polymer ?
#
loop_
_entity_poly.entity_id
_entity_poly.type
_entity_poly.pdbx_seq_one_letter_code
_entity_poly.pdbx_strand_id
1 'polypeptide(L)'
;MFKWLKRILTLAFFAIFLLVGVFFAIRNPQLIQLDLVFWQTPELSVALYQLLAFACGAVVALLASSIVVTRLNQRAKRLAKRVEFQKQELDSLRKATLTNGLAKTE
;
A
#
# COMPACT_ATOMS: atom_id res chain seq x y z
N MET A 1 -16.24 -8.35 -8.60
CA MET A 1 -16.29 -7.34 -9.68
C MET A 1 -15.38 -6.13 -9.46
N PHE A 2 -15.40 -5.43 -8.31
CA PHE A 2 -14.62 -4.19 -8.10
C PHE A 2 -13.10 -4.27 -8.33
N LYS A 3 -12.47 -5.46 -8.19
CA LYS A 3 -11.03 -5.64 -8.42
C LYS A 3 -10.62 -5.39 -9.88
N TRP A 4 -11.44 -5.80 -10.84
CA TRP A 4 -11.18 -5.56 -12.26
C TRP A 4 -11.35 -4.09 -12.64
N LEU A 5 -12.40 -3.44 -12.13
CA LEU A 5 -12.62 -2.00 -12.32
C LEU A 5 -11.45 -1.18 -11.76
N LYS A 6 -10.98 -1.50 -10.54
CA LYS A 6 -9.80 -0.86 -9.97
C LYS A 6 -8.57 -1.04 -10.86
N ARG A 7 -8.36 -2.25 -11.39
CA ARG A 7 -7.22 -2.57 -12.25
C ARG A 7 -7.26 -1.79 -13.58
N ILE A 8 -8.43 -1.69 -14.20
CA ILE A 8 -8.66 -0.88 -15.41
C ILE A 8 -8.43 0.60 -15.10
N LEU A 9 -8.96 1.10 -13.99
CA LEU A 9 -8.80 2.50 -13.60
C LEU A 9 -7.34 2.86 -13.30
N THR A 10 -6.61 1.96 -12.62
CA THR A 10 -5.18 2.12 -12.39
C THR A 10 -4.40 2.12 -13.71
N LEU A 11 -4.73 1.22 -14.65
CA LEU A 11 -4.08 1.19 -15.96
C LEU A 11 -4.36 2.47 -16.75
N ALA A 12 -5.62 2.94 -16.77
CA ALA A 12 -6.02 4.19 -17.40
C ALA A 12 -5.29 5.39 -16.80
N PHE A 13 -5.15 5.43 -15.47
CA PHE A 13 -4.39 6.48 -14.78
C PHE A 13 -2.92 6.50 -15.23
N PHE A 14 -2.25 5.34 -15.26
CA PHE A 14 -0.87 5.25 -15.75
C PHE A 14 -0.75 5.62 -17.24
N ALA A 15 -1.72 5.22 -18.07
CA ALA A 15 -1.74 5.58 -19.48
C ALA A 15 -1.86 7.09 -19.68
N ILE A 16 -2.78 7.75 -18.97
CA ILE A 16 -2.92 9.21 -18.99
C ILE A 16 -1.64 9.88 -18.52
N PHE A 17 -1.05 9.39 -17.43
CA PHE A 17 0.19 9.94 -16.88
C PHE A 17 1.35 9.85 -17.89
N LEU A 18 1.48 8.71 -18.57
CA LEU A 18 2.48 8.52 -19.63
C LEU A 18 2.23 9.48 -20.80
N LEU A 19 0.97 9.63 -21.23
CA LEU A 19 0.58 10.50 -22.34
C LEU A 19 0.93 11.96 -22.03
N VAL A 20 0.61 12.42 -20.82
CA VAL A 20 0.99 13.76 -20.33
C VAL A 20 2.51 13.92 -20.28
N GLY A 21 3.24 12.92 -19.78
CA GLY A 21 4.71 12.96 -19.73
C GLY A 21 5.36 13.07 -21.10
N VAL A 22 4.89 12.30 -22.08
CA VAL A 22 5.36 12.36 -23.47
C VAL A 22 5.04 13.72 -24.09
N PHE A 23 3.80 14.21 -23.92
CA PHE A 23 3.39 15.50 -24.46
C PHE A 23 4.21 16.65 -23.85
N PHE A 24 4.51 16.56 -22.55
CA PHE A 24 5.35 17.50 -21.84
C PHE A 24 6.79 17.50 -22.37
N ALA A 25 7.37 16.32 -22.62
CA ALA A 25 8.71 16.19 -23.19
C ALA A 25 8.81 16.77 -24.60
N ILE A 26 7.80 16.55 -25.45
CA ILE A 26 7.76 17.08 -26.82
C ILE A 26 7.59 18.60 -26.81
N ARG A 27 6.73 19.15 -25.93
CA ARG A 27 6.46 20.59 -25.86
C ARG A 27 7.55 21.39 -25.14
N ASN A 28 8.31 20.74 -24.27
CA ASN A 28 9.35 21.39 -23.46
C ASN A 28 10.71 20.69 -23.65
N PRO A 29 11.28 20.72 -24.88
CA PRO A 29 12.59 20.10 -25.15
C PRO A 29 13.77 20.89 -24.57
N GLN A 30 13.51 22.09 -24.07
CA GLN A 30 14.51 22.98 -23.49
C GLN A 30 15.28 22.33 -22.34
N LEU A 31 16.60 22.50 -22.38
CA LEU A 31 17.50 22.16 -21.29
C LEU A 31 17.55 23.35 -20.34
N ILE A 32 17.31 23.10 -19.06
CA ILE A 32 17.37 24.12 -18.02
C ILE A 32 18.36 23.68 -16.95
N GLN A 33 19.05 24.65 -16.35
CA GLN A 33 19.78 24.46 -15.11
C GLN A 33 18.86 24.88 -13.97
N LEU A 34 18.58 23.99 -13.02
CA LEU A 34 17.89 24.35 -11.79
C LEU A 34 18.92 24.73 -10.74
N ASP A 35 18.74 25.91 -10.16
CA ASP A 35 19.42 26.34 -8.94
C ASP A 35 18.60 25.89 -7.73
N LEU A 36 19.09 24.88 -7.00
CA LEU A 36 18.45 24.32 -5.82
C LEU A 36 18.90 25.02 -4.53
N VAL A 37 19.32 26.29 -4.62
CA VAL A 37 19.81 27.15 -3.52
C VAL A 37 21.18 26.70 -2.98
N PHE A 38 21.35 25.40 -2.74
CA PHE A 38 22.59 24.79 -2.26
C PHE A 38 23.37 24.05 -3.34
N TRP A 39 22.77 23.86 -4.52
CA TRP A 39 23.36 23.06 -5.59
C TRP A 39 22.80 23.45 -6.96
N GLN A 40 23.69 23.64 -7.93
CA GLN A 40 23.32 23.84 -9.33
C GLN A 40 23.34 22.51 -10.07
N THR A 41 22.22 22.20 -10.71
CA THR A 41 22.06 20.94 -11.44
C THR A 41 22.58 21.07 -12.87
N PRO A 42 23.10 19.98 -13.46
CA PRO A 42 23.55 19.99 -14.85
C PRO A 42 22.39 20.28 -15.80
N GLU A 43 22.69 20.77 -17.00
CA GLU A 43 21.67 21.01 -18.03
C GLU A 43 20.92 19.74 -18.39
N LEU A 44 19.68 19.65 -17.90
CA LEU A 44 18.79 18.53 -18.16
C LEU A 44 17.46 19.07 -18.71
N SER A 45 16.78 18.25 -19.48
CA SER A 45 15.43 18.58 -19.96
C SER A 45 14.49 18.73 -18.77
N VAL A 46 13.57 19.70 -18.85
CA VAL A 46 12.49 19.88 -17.86
C VAL A 46 11.73 18.58 -17.62
N ALA A 47 11.51 17.78 -18.67
CA ALA A 47 10.82 16.49 -18.58
C ALA A 47 11.58 15.49 -17.70
N LEU A 48 12.91 15.53 -17.70
CA LEU A 48 13.73 14.63 -16.89
C LEU A 48 13.63 15.01 -15.41
N TYR A 49 13.65 16.30 -15.07
CA TYR A 49 13.39 16.73 -13.69
C TYR A 49 11.99 16.34 -13.21
N GLN A 50 10.97 16.52 -14.05
CA GLN A 50 9.61 16.09 -13.76
C GLN A 50 9.56 14.58 -13.47
N LEU A 51 10.23 13.78 -14.31
CA LEU A 51 10.30 12.33 -14.16
C LEU A 51 11.02 11.92 -12.88
N LEU A 52 12.16 12.56 -12.55
CA LEU A 52 12.90 12.29 -11.31
C LEU A 52 12.09 12.66 -10.07
N ALA A 53 11.43 13.82 -10.08
CA ALA A 53 10.56 14.25 -8.98
C ALA A 53 9.40 13.26 -8.78
N PHE A 54 8.77 12.81 -9.87
CA PHE A 54 7.72 11.81 -9.83
C PHE A 54 8.23 10.45 -9.30
N ALA A 55 9.37 9.98 -9.79
CA ALA A 55 9.99 8.75 -9.33
C ALA A 55 10.32 8.81 -7.84
N CYS A 56 10.88 9.93 -7.38
CA CYS A 56 11.15 10.17 -5.96
C CYS A 56 9.86 10.13 -5.13
N GLY A 57 8.81 10.81 -5.56
CA GLY A 57 7.49 10.76 -4.93
C GLY A 57 6.90 9.35 -4.86
N ALA A 58 7.04 8.56 -5.93
CA ALA A 58 6.60 7.17 -5.98
C ALA A 58 7.36 6.29 -4.98
N VAL A 59 8.69 6.46 -4.86
CA VAL A 59 9.52 5.77 -3.87
C VAL A 59 9.07 6.12 -2.46
N VAL A 60 8.87 7.41 -2.16
CA VAL A 60 8.37 7.86 -0.85
C VAL A 60 7.00 7.26 -0.54
N ALA A 61 6.08 7.27 -1.51
CA ALA A 61 4.75 6.68 -1.35
C ALA A 61 4.81 5.17 -1.08
N LEU A 62 5.69 4.44 -1.79
CA LEU A 62 5.94 3.01 -1.56
C LEU A 62 6.45 2.74 -0.15
N LEU A 63 7.44 3.51 0.31
CA LEU A 63 7.99 3.39 1.66
C LEU A 63 6.94 3.68 2.73
N ALA A 64 6.18 4.77 2.58
CA ALA A 64 5.10 5.13 3.51
C ALA A 64 4.02 4.04 3.55
N SER A 65 3.59 3.53 2.40
CA SER A 65 2.60 2.46 2.29
C SER A 65 3.10 1.16 2.94
N SER A 66 4.37 0.79 2.72
CA SER A 66 4.98 -0.40 3.32
C SER A 66 4.89 -0.40 4.85
N ILE A 67 5.15 0.75 5.48
CA ILE A 67 5.03 0.90 6.94
C ILE A 67 3.59 0.68 7.41
N VAL A 68 2.61 1.20 6.69
CA VAL A 68 1.19 1.03 7.03
C VAL A 68 0.75 -0.42 6.86
N VAL A 69 1.10 -1.05 5.73
CA VAL A 69 0.73 -2.44 5.42
C VAL A 69 1.34 -3.42 6.41
N THR A 70 2.62 -3.24 6.78
CA THR A 70 3.27 -4.09 7.80
C THR A 70 2.58 -3.98 9.15
N ARG A 71 2.23 -2.78 9.60
CA ARG A 71 1.46 -2.56 10.85
C ARG A 71 0.08 -3.23 10.78
N LEU A 72 -0.62 -3.10 9.65
CA LEU A 72 -1.93 -3.75 9.45
C LEU A 72 -1.82 -5.27 9.50
N ASN A 73 -0.82 -5.86 8.84
CA ASN A 73 -0.56 -7.30 8.86
C ASN A 73 -0.24 -7.81 10.28
N GLN A 74 0.55 -7.06 11.05
CA GLN A 74 0.84 -7.40 12.44
C GLN A 74 -0.43 -7.37 13.31
N ARG A 75 -1.27 -6.34 13.14
CA ARG A 75 -2.57 -6.25 13.85
C ARG A 75 -3.49 -7.40 13.45
N ALA A 76 -3.61 -7.70 12.17
CA ALA A 76 -4.42 -8.82 11.67
C ALA A 76 -3.97 -10.16 12.27
N LYS A 77 -2.66 -10.43 12.31
CA LYS A 77 -2.12 -11.65 12.96
C LYS A 77 -2.42 -11.71 14.46
N ARG A 78 -2.31 -10.59 15.18
CA ARG A 78 -2.64 -10.52 16.61
C ARG A 78 -4.12 -10.77 16.87
N LEU A 79 -5.00 -10.19 16.06
CA LEU A 79 -6.44 -10.40 16.15
C LEU A 79 -6.81 -11.86 15.84
N ALA A 80 -6.22 -12.45 14.80
CA ALA A 80 -6.45 -13.86 14.46
C ALA A 80 -6.08 -14.80 15.62
N LYS A 81 -4.94 -14.57 16.28
CA LYS A 81 -4.55 -15.34 17.47
C LYS A 81 -5.52 -15.19 18.64
N ARG A 82 -6.06 -13.98 18.88
CA ARG A 82 -7.04 -13.74 19.95
C ARG A 82 -8.36 -14.48 19.69
N VAL A 83 -8.84 -14.46 18.45
CA VAL A 83 -10.04 -15.19 18.03
C VAL A 83 -9.85 -16.70 18.24
N GLU A 84 -8.68 -17.23 17.90
CA GLU A 84 -8.37 -18.64 18.10
C GLU A 84 -8.37 -19.02 19.59
N PHE A 85 -7.74 -18.21 20.44
CA PHE A 85 -7.71 -18.43 21.88
C PHE A 85 -9.12 -18.39 22.50
N GLN A 86 -9.93 -17.38 22.13
CA GLN A 86 -11.31 -17.27 22.60
C GLN A 86 -12.18 -18.45 22.17
N LYS A 87 -11.97 -19.00 20.96
CA LYS A 87 -12.64 -20.22 20.53
C LYS A 87 -12.27 -21.42 21.40
N GLN A 88 -11.00 -21.56 21.75
CA GLN A 88 -10.53 -22.67 22.60
C GLN A 88 -11.11 -22.59 24.02
N GLU A 89 -11.25 -21.39 24.60
CA GLU A 89 -11.94 -21.20 25.89
C GLU A 89 -13.43 -21.57 25.80
N LEU A 90 -14.12 -21.17 24.74
CA LEU A 90 -15.52 -21.56 24.56
C LEU A 90 -15.67 -23.08 24.41
N ASP A 91 -14.78 -23.73 23.67
CA ASP A 91 -14.81 -25.18 23.50
C ASP A 91 -14.47 -25.94 24.80
N SER A 92 -13.55 -25.43 25.61
CA SER A 92 -13.21 -26.04 26.90
C SER A 92 -14.36 -25.91 27.91
N LEU A 93 -14.99 -24.73 27.97
CA LEU A 93 -16.18 -24.50 28.79
C LEU A 93 -17.34 -25.39 28.34
N ARG A 94 -17.57 -25.48 27.03
CA ARG A 94 -18.63 -26.34 26.47
C ARG A 94 -18.42 -27.81 26.82
N LYS A 95 -17.18 -28.30 26.70
CA LYS A 95 -16.82 -29.66 27.13
C LYS A 95 -17.07 -29.87 28.62
N ALA A 96 -16.60 -28.95 29.47
CA ALA A 96 -16.82 -29.03 30.92
C ALA A 96 -18.32 -29.03 31.30
N THR A 97 -19.15 -28.22 30.62
CA THR A 97 -20.61 -28.23 30.83
C THR A 97 -21.24 -29.55 30.40
N LEU A 98 -20.84 -30.13 29.28
CA LEU A 98 -21.36 -31.43 28.81
C LEU A 98 -20.98 -32.56 29.77
N THR A 99 -19.73 -32.60 30.24
CA THR A 99 -19.29 -33.62 31.20
C THR A 99 -20.01 -33.49 32.55
N ASN A 100 -20.17 -32.26 33.06
CA ASN A 100 -20.92 -32.02 34.31
C ASN A 100 -22.43 -32.28 34.16
N GLY A 101 -23.01 -32.06 32.98
CA GLY A 101 -24.41 -32.38 32.70
C GLY A 101 -24.67 -33.88 32.72
N LEU A 102 -23.75 -34.68 32.16
CA LEU A 102 -23.83 -36.15 32.18
C LEU A 102 -23.63 -36.73 33.59
N ALA A 103 -22.72 -36.15 34.38
CA ALA A 103 -22.47 -36.57 35.77
C ALA A 103 -23.62 -36.25 36.75
N LYS A 104 -24.58 -35.42 36.34
CA LYS A 104 -25.74 -35.02 37.19
C LYS A 104 -27.00 -35.83 36.88
N THR A 105 -26.95 -36.72 35.90
CA THR A 105 -28.05 -37.60 35.47
C THR A 105 -27.88 -39.06 35.92
N GLU A 106 -26.79 -39.39 36.61
CA GLU A 106 -26.62 -40.63 37.40
C GLU A 106 -26.95 -40.37 38.87
#